data_AF-A0A212PW00-F1
#
_entry.id   AF-A0A212PW00-F1
#
_cell.length_a   1.000
_cell.length_b   1.000
_cell.length_c   1.000
_cell.angle_alpha   90.00
_cell.angle_beta   90.00
_cell.angle_gamma   90.00
#
_symmetry.space_group_name_H-M   'P 1'
#
loop_
_entity.id
_entity.type
_entity.pdbx_description
1 polymer ?
#
loop_
_entity_poly.entity_id
_entity_poly.type
_entity_poly.pdbx_seq_one_letter_code
_entity_poly.pdbx_strand_id
1 'polypeptide(L)'
;MIARGTLLAAFAHPDDESFGPAGTLALYASRGYAVHLICATRGEAGTPDPRIGPVEDLGALREEELRCAARILGLQGLHLLGYRDSGMPGSPDAEHPQAFIRAPLEEVVGRLVALIRELRPDVVVTFDPYGGYGHPDHIHMHRAMVEAFHRAGDPTAFPEHFARGLRPHRPARLYYTTFHLGPLRLLLTLLRLLGYDPQRFGRNRDIDLEAALRAALPVTTRIDIRAVLDRKEQAMACHRSQGGGWMRSFRLPRFLRRRLWGFETFHRAIPPFRPGEPIERELFPEQASSSPALFTRSRPR
;
A
#
# COMPACT_ATOMS: atom_id res chain seq x y z
N MET A 1 22.54 -6.20 -10.00
CA MET A 1 21.58 -6.58 -11.06
C MET A 1 20.68 -5.38 -11.31
N ILE A 2 20.42 -5.02 -12.56
CA ILE A 2 19.46 -3.96 -12.91
C ILE A 2 18.06 -4.49 -12.60
N ALA A 3 17.25 -3.75 -11.83
CA ALA A 3 15.88 -4.16 -11.51
C ALA A 3 15.02 -4.18 -12.79
N ARG A 4 14.04 -5.10 -12.86
CA ARG A 4 13.12 -5.21 -14.02
C ARG A 4 12.18 -4.01 -14.16
N GLY A 5 12.00 -3.28 -13.07
CA GLY A 5 11.19 -2.07 -12.92
C GLY A 5 11.12 -1.69 -11.45
N THR A 6 10.54 -0.53 -11.15
CA THR A 6 10.44 -0.01 -9.78
C THR A 6 8.97 0.16 -9.38
N LEU A 7 8.60 -0.44 -8.24
CA LEU A 7 7.30 -0.29 -7.58
C LEU A 7 7.47 0.60 -6.35
N LEU A 8 6.69 1.68 -6.26
CA LEU A 8 6.61 2.52 -5.07
C LEU A 8 5.24 2.37 -4.42
N ALA A 9 5.21 1.91 -3.17
CA ALA A 9 4.01 1.93 -2.35
C ALA A 9 4.08 3.07 -1.33
N ALA A 10 2.99 3.78 -1.10
CA ALA A 10 2.94 4.89 -0.14
C ALA A 10 1.71 4.78 0.77
N PHE A 11 1.95 4.62 2.07
CA PHE A 11 0.93 4.41 3.10
C PHE A 11 1.17 5.27 4.33
N ALA A 12 0.17 5.34 5.22
CA ALA A 12 0.16 6.28 6.33
C ALA A 12 0.90 5.73 7.55
N HIS A 13 0.67 4.46 7.90
CA HIS A 13 1.10 3.89 9.17
C HIS A 13 1.86 2.57 9.00
N PRO A 14 2.70 2.20 9.98
CA PRO A 14 3.25 0.86 10.11
C PRO A 14 2.16 -0.19 10.21
N ASP A 15 2.04 -1.08 9.22
CA ASP A 15 1.10 -2.21 9.08
C ASP A 15 0.17 -2.14 7.85
N ASP A 16 -0.08 -0.94 7.31
CA ASP A 16 -0.87 -0.73 6.10
C ASP A 16 -0.33 -1.55 4.92
N GLU A 17 1.00 -1.66 4.81
CA GLU A 17 1.65 -2.44 3.77
C GLU A 17 1.39 -3.94 3.93
N SER A 18 1.24 -4.39 5.19
CA SER A 18 1.13 -5.79 5.58
C SER A 18 -0.31 -6.29 5.53
N PHE A 19 -1.26 -5.50 6.04
CA PHE A 19 -2.68 -5.80 5.96
C PHE A 19 -3.26 -5.52 4.58
N GLY A 20 -2.71 -4.54 3.87
CA GLY A 20 -3.01 -4.25 2.48
C GLY A 20 -2.23 -5.16 1.51
N PRO A 21 -1.30 -4.61 0.71
CA PRO A 21 -0.77 -5.29 -0.47
C PRO A 21 0.52 -6.12 -0.26
N ALA A 22 0.83 -6.59 0.95
CA ALA A 22 2.10 -7.25 1.25
C ALA A 22 2.41 -8.45 0.35
N GLY A 23 1.40 -9.22 -0.04
CA GLY A 23 1.58 -10.33 -0.96
C GLY A 23 2.08 -9.84 -2.33
N THR A 24 1.49 -8.77 -2.85
CA THR A 24 1.88 -8.15 -4.11
C THR A 24 3.28 -7.55 -4.02
N LEU A 25 3.60 -6.84 -2.92
CA LEU A 25 4.94 -6.29 -2.69
C LEU A 25 6.00 -7.41 -2.67
N ALA A 26 5.75 -8.47 -1.91
CA ALA A 26 6.62 -9.63 -1.83
C ALA A 26 6.77 -10.37 -3.17
N LEU A 27 5.69 -10.45 -3.94
CA LEU A 27 5.68 -11.09 -5.26
C LEU A 27 6.60 -10.33 -6.21
N TYR A 28 6.47 -9.02 -6.35
CA TYR A 28 7.32 -8.22 -7.24
C TYR A 28 8.79 -8.21 -6.77
N ALA A 29 9.03 -8.10 -5.47
CA ALA A 29 10.39 -8.21 -4.93
C ALA A 29 11.03 -9.55 -5.30
N SER A 30 10.30 -10.66 -5.15
CA SER A 30 10.81 -12.00 -5.54
C SER A 30 11.04 -12.18 -7.04
N ARG A 31 10.42 -11.34 -7.87
CA ARG A 31 10.54 -11.35 -9.34
C ARG A 31 11.63 -10.40 -9.86
N GLY A 32 12.40 -9.78 -8.97
CA GLY A 32 13.53 -8.90 -9.31
C GLY A 32 13.14 -7.45 -9.63
N TYR A 33 11.99 -6.98 -9.15
CA TYR A 33 11.61 -5.57 -9.18
C TYR A 33 12.17 -4.85 -7.93
N ALA A 34 12.53 -3.58 -8.08
CA ALA A 34 12.89 -2.72 -6.96
C ALA A 34 11.60 -2.25 -6.28
N VAL A 35 11.31 -2.77 -5.09
CA VAL A 35 10.10 -2.39 -4.35
C VAL A 35 10.46 -1.47 -3.20
N HIS A 36 9.89 -0.27 -3.19
CA HIS A 36 10.08 0.72 -2.15
C HIS A 36 8.77 1.02 -1.44
N LEU A 37 8.85 1.30 -0.15
CA LEU A 37 7.72 1.69 0.68
C LEU A 37 7.97 3.06 1.31
N ILE A 38 7.00 3.95 1.21
CA ILE A 38 6.90 5.19 1.97
C ILE A 38 5.89 4.98 3.08
N CYS A 39 6.26 5.38 4.30
CA CYS A 39 5.36 5.42 5.45
C CYS A 39 5.37 6.85 6.02
N ALA A 40 4.21 7.49 6.11
CA ALA A 40 4.13 8.88 6.54
C ALA A 40 4.47 9.06 8.02
N THR A 41 3.98 8.15 8.86
CA THR A 41 4.00 8.26 10.32
C THR A 41 4.60 7.05 11.00
N ARG A 42 4.68 7.08 12.34
CA ARG A 42 5.08 5.91 13.15
C ARG A 42 3.88 5.22 13.82
N GLY A 43 2.66 5.69 13.59
CA GLY A 43 1.47 5.07 14.17
C GLY A 43 1.32 5.31 15.68
N GLU A 44 1.77 6.47 16.15
CA GLU A 44 1.86 6.80 17.58
C GLU A 44 0.51 6.94 18.29
N ALA A 45 -0.57 7.16 17.53
CA ALA A 45 -1.93 7.27 18.05
C ALA A 45 -2.67 5.92 18.01
N GLY A 46 -1.98 4.83 17.63
CA GLY A 46 -2.53 3.48 17.63
C GLY A 46 -2.82 2.94 19.03
N THR A 47 -3.58 1.84 19.10
CA THR A 47 -3.83 1.12 20.35
C THR A 47 -3.04 -0.19 20.35
N PRO A 48 -2.05 -0.37 21.25
CA PRO A 48 -1.27 -1.60 21.27
C PRO A 48 -2.10 -2.79 21.74
N ASP A 49 -1.78 -3.97 21.21
CA ASP A 49 -2.35 -5.22 21.67
C ASP A 49 -1.92 -5.50 23.12
N PRO A 50 -2.83 -5.55 24.11
CA PRO A 50 -2.51 -5.78 25.52
C PRO A 50 -1.75 -7.09 25.77
N ARG A 51 -1.76 -8.04 24.83
CA ARG A 51 -0.97 -9.27 24.92
C ARG A 51 0.54 -9.02 24.86
N ILE A 52 0.99 -7.85 24.38
CA ILE A 52 2.42 -7.50 24.35
C ILE A 52 2.90 -6.84 25.64
N GLY A 53 1.99 -6.58 26.59
CA GLY A 53 2.31 -5.87 27.83
C GLY A 53 2.34 -4.34 27.64
N PRO A 54 2.81 -3.59 28.66
CA PRO A 54 2.93 -2.15 28.58
C PRO A 54 3.95 -1.72 27.52
N VAL A 55 3.66 -0.61 26.83
CA VAL A 55 4.51 -0.04 25.78
C VAL A 55 4.83 1.40 26.16
N GLU A 56 6.12 1.71 26.30
CA GLU A 56 6.59 3.07 26.65
C GLU A 56 6.53 4.01 25.44
N ASP A 57 7.05 3.56 24.29
CA ASP A 57 7.03 4.30 23.03
C ASP A 57 6.46 3.42 21.92
N LEU A 58 5.19 3.64 21.60
CA LEU A 58 4.49 2.88 20.57
C LEU A 58 5.04 3.19 19.16
N GLY A 59 5.46 4.42 18.90
CA GLY A 59 5.98 4.82 17.60
C GLY A 59 7.31 4.14 17.31
N ALA A 60 8.22 4.09 18.28
CA ALA A 60 9.48 3.39 18.17
C ALA A 60 9.27 1.88 17.93
N LEU A 61 8.39 1.26 18.73
CA LEU A 61 8.05 -0.16 18.56
C LEU A 61 7.50 -0.43 17.16
N ARG A 62 6.50 0.33 16.71
CA ARG A 62 5.86 0.13 15.40
C ARG A 62 6.81 0.39 14.24
N GLU A 63 7.78 1.30 14.38
CA GLU A 63 8.84 1.46 13.38
C GLU A 63 9.71 0.19 13.27
N GLU A 64 10.08 -0.44 14.39
CA GLU A 64 10.82 -1.71 14.38
C GLU A 64 10.00 -2.85 13.76
N GLU A 65 8.70 -2.92 14.06
CA GLU A 65 7.76 -3.87 13.45
C GLU A 65 7.69 -3.67 11.93
N LEU A 66 7.60 -2.43 11.45
CA LEU A 66 7.64 -2.11 10.02
C LEU A 66 8.96 -2.50 9.36
N ARG A 67 10.10 -2.23 10.02
CA ARG A 67 11.41 -2.64 9.52
C ARG A 67 11.54 -4.16 9.44
N CYS A 68 10.96 -4.88 10.39
CA CYS A 68 10.84 -6.34 10.35
C CYS A 68 10.02 -6.79 9.12
N ALA A 69 8.83 -6.21 8.93
CA ALA A 69 7.95 -6.55 7.81
C ALA A 69 8.62 -6.24 6.46
N ALA A 70 9.20 -5.05 6.30
CA ALA A 70 9.91 -4.64 5.08
C ALA A 70 11.04 -5.62 4.71
N ARG A 71 11.82 -6.07 5.69
CA ARG A 71 12.88 -7.08 5.48
C ARG A 71 12.30 -8.41 5.03
N ILE A 72 11.24 -8.88 5.70
CA ILE A 72 10.57 -10.13 5.34
C ILE A 72 10.03 -10.05 3.93
N LEU A 73 9.36 -8.96 3.54
CA LEU A 73 8.81 -8.73 2.20
C LEU A 73 9.90 -8.58 1.13
N GLY A 74 11.13 -8.27 1.52
CA GLY A 74 12.26 -8.08 0.61
C GLY A 74 12.22 -6.73 -0.08
N LEU A 75 11.74 -5.69 0.60
CA LEU A 75 11.71 -4.34 0.07
C LEU A 75 13.14 -3.81 -0.07
N GLN A 76 13.41 -3.10 -1.16
CA GLN A 76 14.70 -2.49 -1.44
C GLN A 76 14.91 -1.19 -0.65
N GLY A 77 13.83 -0.52 -0.24
CA GLY A 77 13.93 0.65 0.63
C GLY A 77 12.64 0.95 1.38
N LEU A 78 12.81 1.45 2.61
CA LEU A 78 11.76 1.97 3.47
C LEU A 78 12.06 3.44 3.75
N HIS A 79 11.12 4.32 3.42
CA HIS A 79 11.24 5.78 3.48
C HIS A 79 10.23 6.33 4.49
N LEU A 80 10.71 6.74 5.65
CA LEU A 80 9.85 7.29 6.71
C LEU A 80 9.78 8.82 6.55
N LEU A 81 8.58 9.38 6.46
CA LEU A 81 8.43 10.83 6.37
C LEU A 81 8.53 11.52 7.73
N GLY A 82 8.26 10.81 8.82
CA GLY A 82 8.45 11.31 10.19
C GLY A 82 7.39 12.29 10.66
N TYR A 83 6.20 12.28 10.06
CA TYR A 83 5.04 12.98 10.60
C TYR A 83 4.44 12.18 11.78
N ARG A 84 3.67 12.83 12.65
CA ARG A 84 2.96 12.14 13.72
C ARG A 84 1.64 11.59 13.21
N ASP A 85 1.27 10.38 13.62
CA ASP A 85 -0.08 9.84 13.43
C ASP A 85 -1.16 10.80 13.97
N SER A 86 -2.16 11.09 13.15
CA SER A 86 -3.25 12.02 13.49
C SER A 86 -4.41 11.33 14.23
N GLY A 87 -4.36 10.01 14.36
CA GLY A 87 -5.41 9.20 14.95
C GLY A 87 -6.70 9.15 14.11
N MET A 88 -7.70 8.47 14.67
CA MET A 88 -9.01 8.27 14.05
C MET A 88 -9.81 9.59 13.93
N PRO A 89 -10.83 9.65 13.04
CA PRO A 89 -11.67 10.84 12.91
C PRO A 89 -12.24 11.30 14.26
N GLY A 90 -12.01 12.58 14.61
CA GLY A 90 -12.44 13.16 15.89
C GLY A 90 -11.50 12.87 17.08
N SER A 91 -10.37 12.19 16.87
CA SER A 91 -9.35 12.03 17.90
C SER A 91 -8.70 13.38 18.28
N PRO A 92 -8.39 13.62 19.57
CA PRO A 92 -7.57 14.77 19.96
C PRO A 92 -6.15 14.75 19.36
N ASP A 93 -5.64 13.58 18.91
CA ASP A 93 -4.34 13.49 18.23
C ASP A 93 -4.28 14.36 16.96
N ALA A 94 -5.41 14.56 16.28
CA ALA A 94 -5.54 15.43 15.12
C ALA A 94 -5.21 16.91 15.43
N GLU A 95 -5.29 17.30 16.71
CA GLU A 95 -4.98 18.66 17.15
C GLU A 95 -3.48 18.87 17.43
N HIS A 96 -2.70 17.79 17.49
CA HIS A 96 -1.27 17.88 17.75
C HIS A 96 -0.56 18.66 16.62
N PRO A 97 0.32 19.63 16.90
CA PRO A 97 0.96 20.46 15.86
C PRO A 97 1.74 19.68 14.80
N GLN A 98 2.24 18.50 15.15
CA GLN A 98 2.98 17.61 14.25
C GLN A 98 2.12 16.51 13.61
N ALA A 99 0.80 16.48 13.86
CA ALA A 99 -0.12 15.54 13.24
C ALA A 99 -0.01 15.62 11.72
N PHE A 100 0.04 14.47 11.05
CA PHE A 100 0.28 14.41 9.62
C PHE A 100 -0.74 15.19 8.80
N ILE A 101 -2.02 15.15 9.19
CA ILE A 101 -3.06 15.95 8.50
C ILE A 101 -2.90 17.47 8.67
N ARG A 102 -2.07 17.92 9.63
CA ARG A 102 -1.74 19.34 9.81
C ARG A 102 -0.52 19.78 8.99
N ALA A 103 0.27 18.85 8.46
CA ALA A 103 1.31 19.19 7.51
C ALA A 103 0.69 19.84 6.28
N PRO A 104 1.22 20.98 5.79
CA PRO A 104 0.73 21.58 4.55
C PRO A 104 0.83 20.59 3.41
N LEU A 105 -0.27 20.39 2.67
CA LEU A 105 -0.32 19.41 1.58
C LEU A 105 0.83 19.61 0.58
N GLU A 106 1.14 20.86 0.24
CA GLU A 106 2.23 21.20 -0.69
C GLU A 106 3.61 20.74 -0.19
N GLU A 107 3.86 20.76 1.12
CA GLU A 107 5.10 20.26 1.71
C GLU A 107 5.21 18.74 1.52
N VAL A 108 4.14 18.01 1.86
CA VAL A 108 4.08 16.56 1.70
C VAL A 108 4.24 16.17 0.23
N VAL A 109 3.55 16.88 -0.67
CA VAL A 109 3.66 16.69 -2.13
C VAL A 109 5.11 16.91 -2.59
N GLY A 110 5.77 17.97 -2.15
CA GLY A 110 7.17 18.24 -2.51
C GLY A 110 8.10 17.10 -2.11
N ARG A 111 7.97 16.59 -0.88
CA ARG A 111 8.76 15.44 -0.40
C ARG A 111 8.49 14.18 -1.22
N LEU A 112 7.23 13.88 -1.53
CA LEU A 112 6.86 12.73 -2.36
C LEU A 112 7.34 12.87 -3.81
N VAL A 113 7.29 14.08 -4.39
CA VAL A 113 7.84 14.36 -5.72
C VAL A 113 9.35 14.11 -5.75
N ALA A 114 10.08 14.53 -4.72
CA ALA A 114 11.51 14.26 -4.63
C ALA A 114 11.79 12.75 -4.65
N LEU A 115 11.04 11.96 -3.87
CA LEU A 115 11.17 10.51 -3.84
C LEU A 115 10.80 9.85 -5.18
N ILE A 116 9.75 10.31 -5.87
CA ILE A 116 9.41 9.81 -7.22
C ILE A 116 10.55 10.12 -8.20
N ARG A 117 11.11 11.33 -8.19
CA ARG A 117 12.19 11.72 -9.10
C ARG A 117 13.49 10.96 -8.82
N GLU A 118 13.76 10.66 -7.56
CA GLU A 118 14.94 9.89 -7.11
C GLU A 118 14.81 8.40 -7.44
N LEU A 119 13.71 7.77 -7.02
CA LEU A 119 13.49 6.33 -7.17
C LEU A 119 13.03 5.92 -8.58
N ARG A 120 12.49 6.89 -9.34
CA ARG A 120 11.98 6.73 -10.70
C ARG A 120 11.02 5.53 -10.85
N PRO A 121 9.95 5.43 -10.03
CA PRO A 121 9.02 4.29 -10.09
C PRO A 121 8.26 4.22 -11.40
N ASP A 122 8.04 3.02 -11.92
CA ASP A 122 7.15 2.79 -13.05
C ASP A 122 5.69 2.70 -12.58
N VAL A 123 5.50 2.12 -11.40
CA VAL A 123 4.18 1.89 -10.79
C VAL A 123 4.15 2.50 -9.39
N VAL A 124 3.08 3.24 -9.09
CA VAL A 124 2.78 3.75 -7.75
C VAL A 124 1.50 3.10 -7.22
N VAL A 125 1.52 2.70 -5.94
CA VAL A 125 0.36 2.16 -5.21
C VAL A 125 0.12 3.00 -3.96
N THR A 126 -1.13 3.41 -3.73
CA THR A 126 -1.54 4.09 -2.49
C THR A 126 -3.01 3.80 -2.18
N PHE A 127 -3.62 4.52 -1.26
CA PHE A 127 -5.04 4.38 -0.91
C PHE A 127 -5.97 4.90 -2.01
N ASP A 128 -7.24 4.48 -1.97
CA ASP A 128 -8.32 5.12 -2.72
C ASP A 128 -8.73 6.48 -2.09
N PRO A 129 -9.57 7.29 -2.76
CA PRO A 129 -9.95 8.62 -2.25
C PRO A 129 -10.64 8.65 -0.88
N TYR A 130 -11.25 7.55 -0.46
CA TYR A 130 -11.86 7.40 0.86
C TYR A 130 -10.85 6.91 1.92
N GLY A 131 -9.63 6.55 1.53
CA GLY A 131 -8.61 6.08 2.45
C GLY A 131 -8.85 4.64 2.94
N GLY A 132 -9.57 3.82 2.17
CA GLY A 132 -9.96 2.46 2.55
C GLY A 132 -11.12 2.42 3.56
N TYR A 133 -10.93 3.00 4.73
CA TYR A 133 -11.93 3.00 5.82
C TYR A 133 -12.17 4.38 6.46
N GLY A 134 -11.76 5.46 5.79
CA GLY A 134 -12.02 6.83 6.24
C GLY A 134 -11.01 7.40 7.22
N HIS A 135 -9.84 6.77 7.41
CA HIS A 135 -8.79 7.32 8.27
C HIS A 135 -8.28 8.67 7.71
N PRO A 136 -8.17 9.73 8.53
CA PRO A 136 -7.73 11.06 8.07
C PRO A 136 -6.36 11.03 7.39
N ASP A 137 -5.38 10.35 7.99
CA ASP A 137 -4.05 10.18 7.40
C ASP A 137 -4.04 9.42 6.06
N HIS A 138 -4.94 8.44 5.88
CA HIS A 138 -5.02 7.70 4.61
C HIS A 138 -5.52 8.61 3.49
N ILE A 139 -6.53 9.43 3.79
CA ILE A 139 -7.08 10.43 2.87
C ILE A 139 -6.03 11.49 2.56
N HIS A 140 -5.27 11.96 3.55
CA HIS A 140 -4.22 12.95 3.35
C HIS A 140 -3.06 12.37 2.51
N MET A 141 -2.61 11.15 2.79
CA MET A 141 -1.62 10.44 1.99
C MET A 141 -2.10 10.23 0.54
N HIS A 142 -3.36 9.82 0.35
CA HIS A 142 -3.95 9.69 -0.98
C HIS A 142 -3.84 10.99 -1.77
N ARG A 143 -4.33 12.11 -1.19
CA ARG A 143 -4.29 13.42 -1.84
C ARG A 143 -2.87 13.83 -2.21
N ALA A 144 -1.93 13.70 -1.27
CA ALA A 144 -0.54 14.08 -1.49
C ALA A 144 0.14 13.21 -2.56
N MET A 145 -0.10 11.90 -2.53
CA MET A 145 0.54 10.96 -3.46
C MET A 145 -0.01 11.08 -4.88
N VAL A 146 -1.32 11.31 -5.05
CA VAL A 146 -1.93 11.56 -6.37
C VAL A 146 -1.36 12.85 -6.98
N GLU A 147 -1.30 13.93 -6.20
CA GLU A 147 -0.75 15.20 -6.67
C GLU A 147 0.74 15.08 -7.03
N ALA A 148 1.52 14.40 -6.16
CA ALA A 148 2.93 14.15 -6.41
C ALA A 148 3.17 13.25 -7.64
N PHE A 149 2.32 12.25 -7.88
CA PHE A 149 2.38 11.40 -9.07
C PHE A 149 2.30 12.25 -10.35
N HIS A 150 1.37 13.20 -10.42
CA HIS A 150 1.20 14.07 -11.59
C HIS A 150 2.33 15.11 -11.70
N ARG A 151 2.72 15.73 -10.58
CA ARG A 151 3.72 16.82 -10.57
C ARG A 151 5.17 16.36 -10.66
N ALA A 152 5.48 15.11 -10.36
CA ALA A 152 6.84 14.60 -10.47
C ALA A 152 7.41 14.70 -11.90
N GLY A 153 6.53 14.65 -12.90
CA GLY A 153 6.85 14.79 -14.31
C GLY A 153 6.74 16.20 -14.88
N ASP A 154 6.42 17.19 -14.07
CA ASP A 154 6.33 18.60 -14.45
C ASP A 154 7.68 19.29 -14.18
N PRO A 155 8.36 19.85 -15.21
CA PRO A 155 9.62 20.57 -15.03
C PRO A 155 9.49 21.92 -14.31
N THR A 156 8.27 22.42 -14.11
CA THR A 156 8.02 23.70 -13.41
C THR A 156 7.70 23.51 -11.92
N ALA A 157 7.30 22.29 -11.52
CA ALA A 157 7.00 21.96 -10.12
C ALA A 157 8.29 21.71 -9.31
N PHE A 158 8.37 22.32 -8.13
CA PHE A 158 9.47 22.16 -7.16
C PHE A 158 10.86 22.37 -7.81
N PRO A 159 11.17 23.58 -8.32
CA PRO A 159 12.42 23.87 -9.01
C PRO A 159 13.68 23.61 -8.15
N GLU A 160 13.57 23.74 -6.83
CA GLU A 160 14.62 23.43 -5.86
C GLU A 160 15.11 21.97 -5.93
N HIS A 161 14.29 21.05 -6.45
CA HIS A 161 14.73 19.66 -6.69
C HIS A 161 15.79 19.56 -7.79
N PHE A 162 15.80 20.45 -8.78
CA PHE A 162 16.81 20.44 -9.84
C PHE A 162 18.19 20.85 -9.32
N ALA A 163 18.24 21.72 -8.32
CA ALA A 163 19.48 22.06 -7.62
C ALA A 163 20.09 20.84 -6.91
N ARG A 164 19.27 19.83 -6.55
CA ARG A 164 19.70 18.53 -6.00
C ARG A 164 20.03 17.49 -7.09
N GLY A 165 19.98 17.86 -8.38
CA GLY A 165 20.22 16.95 -9.50
C GLY A 165 19.06 16.00 -9.82
N LEU A 166 17.90 16.16 -9.17
CA LEU A 166 16.72 15.34 -9.45
C LEU A 166 16.08 15.80 -10.76
N ARG A 167 15.77 14.86 -11.65
CA ARG A 167 15.15 15.14 -12.96
C ARG A 167 13.66 14.78 -12.95
N PRO A 168 12.82 15.44 -13.76
CA PRO A 168 11.42 15.06 -13.86
C PRO A 168 11.27 13.58 -14.21
N HIS A 169 10.28 12.93 -13.61
CA HIS A 169 9.97 11.53 -13.86
C HIS A 169 8.45 11.34 -13.84
N ARG A 170 7.92 10.69 -14.87
CA ARG A 170 6.49 10.37 -15.00
C ARG A 170 6.32 8.88 -14.78
N PRO A 171 5.83 8.44 -13.60
CA PRO A 171 5.46 7.04 -13.44
C PRO A 171 4.37 6.67 -14.44
N ALA A 172 4.39 5.43 -14.92
CA ALA A 172 3.48 4.98 -15.98
C ALA A 172 2.09 4.62 -15.46
N ARG A 173 2.00 4.12 -14.21
CA ARG A 173 0.74 3.63 -13.65
C ARG A 173 0.53 4.02 -12.19
N LEU A 174 -0.72 4.32 -11.85
CA LEU A 174 -1.19 4.57 -10.49
C LEU A 174 -2.31 3.60 -10.14
N TYR A 175 -2.17 2.94 -9.00
CA TYR A 175 -3.14 2.00 -8.47
C TYR A 175 -3.56 2.38 -7.07
N TYR A 176 -4.84 2.17 -6.76
CA TYR A 176 -5.38 2.26 -5.42
C TYR A 176 -5.61 0.85 -4.87
N THR A 177 -5.21 0.61 -3.63
CA THR A 177 -5.56 -0.62 -2.92
C THR A 177 -7.08 -0.70 -2.76
N THR A 178 -7.67 -1.86 -3.03
CA THR A 178 -9.11 -2.08 -2.78
C THR A 178 -9.35 -3.39 -2.06
N PHE A 179 -10.48 -3.50 -1.38
CA PHE A 179 -10.93 -4.75 -0.79
C PHE A 179 -11.71 -5.58 -1.81
N HIS A 180 -11.68 -6.90 -1.63
CA HIS A 180 -12.53 -7.79 -2.42
C HIS A 180 -13.99 -7.61 -2.00
N LEU A 181 -14.76 -6.84 -2.78
CA LEU A 181 -16.13 -6.42 -2.42
C LEU A 181 -17.11 -7.58 -2.22
N GLY A 182 -16.95 -8.68 -2.96
CA GLY A 182 -17.79 -9.88 -2.84
C GLY A 182 -17.74 -10.55 -1.46
N PRO A 183 -16.58 -11.06 -1.01
CA PRO A 183 -16.40 -11.60 0.34
C PRO A 183 -16.76 -10.61 1.44
N LEU A 184 -16.48 -9.31 1.27
CA LEU A 184 -16.86 -8.29 2.25
C LEU A 184 -18.38 -8.17 2.38
N ARG A 185 -19.15 -8.15 1.29
CA ARG A 185 -20.62 -8.15 1.33
C ARG A 185 -21.17 -9.39 2.05
N LEU A 186 -20.64 -10.58 1.74
CA LEU A 186 -21.05 -11.82 2.40
C LEU A 186 -20.72 -11.80 3.90
N LEU A 187 -19.53 -11.32 4.26
CA LEU A 187 -19.11 -11.15 5.65
C LEU A 187 -20.03 -10.17 6.39
N LEU A 188 -20.35 -9.02 5.81
CA LEU A 188 -21.28 -8.05 6.40
C LEU A 188 -22.67 -8.64 6.63
N THR A 189 -23.19 -9.41 5.68
CA THR A 189 -24.44 -10.14 5.85
C THR A 189 -24.37 -11.14 7.01
N LEU A 190 -23.29 -11.91 7.11
CA LEU A 190 -23.10 -12.88 8.20
C LEU A 190 -22.95 -12.19 9.57
N LEU A 191 -22.18 -11.10 9.66
CA LEU A 191 -22.00 -10.36 10.90
C LEU A 191 -23.33 -9.83 11.44
N ARG A 192 -24.17 -9.25 10.56
CA ARG A 192 -25.51 -8.80 10.94
C ARG A 192 -26.38 -9.94 11.46
N LEU A 193 -26.35 -11.10 10.80
CA LEU A 193 -27.10 -12.29 11.23
C LEU A 193 -26.62 -12.83 12.59
N LEU A 194 -25.33 -12.67 12.88
CA LEU A 194 -24.71 -13.07 14.15
C LEU A 194 -24.79 -11.99 15.25
N GLY A 195 -25.53 -10.90 15.02
CA GLY A 195 -25.72 -9.82 16.00
C GLY A 195 -24.52 -8.87 16.16
N TYR A 196 -23.54 -8.91 15.25
CA TYR A 196 -22.42 -7.99 15.23
C TYR A 196 -22.76 -6.72 14.43
N ASP A 197 -22.33 -5.57 14.95
CA ASP A 197 -22.49 -4.27 14.30
C ASP A 197 -21.32 -4.00 13.33
N PRO A 198 -21.57 -4.00 12.00
CA PRO A 198 -20.53 -3.76 10.99
C PRO A 198 -20.03 -2.32 10.92
N GLN A 199 -20.73 -1.36 11.54
CA GLN A 199 -20.30 0.04 11.63
C GLN A 199 -19.27 0.26 12.76
N ARG A 200 -19.04 -0.77 13.57
CA ARG A 200 -18.16 -0.78 14.73
C ARG A 200 -17.21 -1.96 14.68
N PHE A 201 -16.55 -2.12 13.54
CA PHE A 201 -15.61 -3.20 13.27
C PHE A 201 -14.22 -2.91 13.83
N GLY A 202 -13.38 -3.96 13.91
CA GLY A 202 -12.04 -3.87 14.46
C GLY A 202 -12.01 -4.00 15.98
N ARG A 203 -10.80 -4.04 16.54
CA ARG A 203 -10.58 -4.20 17.99
C ARG A 203 -11.16 -3.03 18.79
N ASN A 204 -10.99 -1.83 18.26
CA ASN A 204 -11.36 -0.57 18.91
C ASN A 204 -12.78 -0.10 18.54
N ARG A 205 -13.47 -0.83 17.64
CA ARG A 205 -14.85 -0.56 17.24
C ARG A 205 -15.06 0.81 16.57
N ASP A 206 -14.04 1.26 15.86
CA ASP A 206 -13.88 2.58 15.25
C ASP A 206 -13.89 2.54 13.72
N ILE A 207 -14.09 1.36 13.12
CA ILE A 207 -14.11 1.17 11.66
C ILE A 207 -15.54 0.92 11.18
N ASP A 208 -16.04 1.79 10.29
CA ASP A 208 -17.30 1.59 9.56
C ASP A 208 -17.05 0.87 8.23
N LEU A 209 -17.24 -0.45 8.23
CA LEU A 209 -17.09 -1.26 7.02
C LEU A 209 -18.18 -1.01 5.98
N GLU A 210 -19.35 -0.50 6.36
CA GLU A 210 -20.41 -0.19 5.41
C GLU A 210 -20.09 1.07 4.62
N ALA A 211 -19.55 2.10 5.29
CA ALA A 211 -19.07 3.30 4.63
C ALA A 211 -17.90 2.97 3.69
N ALA A 212 -16.94 2.15 4.14
CA ALA A 212 -15.87 1.62 3.30
C ALA A 212 -16.40 0.91 2.05
N LEU A 213 -17.40 0.02 2.20
CA LEU A 213 -18.00 -0.69 1.07
C LEU A 213 -18.74 0.26 0.10
N ARG A 214 -19.44 1.27 0.60
CA ARG A 214 -20.14 2.27 -0.23
C ARG A 214 -19.16 3.12 -1.04
N ALA A 215 -18.02 3.47 -0.46
CA ALA A 215 -17.00 4.29 -1.10
C ALA A 215 -16.03 3.48 -1.98
N ALA A 216 -16.03 2.15 -1.87
CA ALA A 216 -15.05 1.32 -2.53
C ALA A 216 -15.15 1.35 -4.06
N LEU A 217 -14.00 1.51 -4.69
CA LEU A 217 -13.85 1.51 -6.14
C LEU A 217 -13.97 0.10 -6.73
N PRO A 218 -14.41 -0.03 -8.00
CA PRO A 218 -14.48 -1.33 -8.65
C PRO A 218 -13.08 -1.95 -8.76
N VAL A 219 -13.01 -3.27 -8.55
CA VAL A 219 -11.79 -4.04 -8.74
C VAL A 219 -11.49 -4.14 -10.24
N THR A 220 -10.32 -3.67 -10.64
CA THR A 220 -9.87 -3.68 -12.03
C THR A 220 -8.58 -4.46 -12.22
N THR A 221 -7.88 -4.77 -11.13
CA THR A 221 -6.67 -5.59 -11.13
C THR A 221 -6.73 -6.57 -9.96
N ARG A 222 -6.37 -7.84 -10.21
CA ARG A 222 -6.32 -8.90 -9.21
C ARG A 222 -5.01 -9.67 -9.31
N ILE A 223 -4.18 -9.54 -8.29
CA ILE A 223 -2.87 -10.18 -8.22
C ILE A 223 -2.98 -11.50 -7.45
N ASP A 224 -2.45 -12.57 -8.03
CA ASP A 224 -2.34 -13.88 -7.37
C ASP A 224 -1.10 -13.93 -6.49
N ILE A 225 -1.32 -13.89 -5.18
CA ILE A 225 -0.25 -13.89 -4.18
C ILE A 225 -0.04 -15.27 -3.54
N ARG A 226 -0.69 -16.32 -4.04
CA ARG A 226 -0.66 -17.66 -3.41
C ARG A 226 0.75 -18.24 -3.29
N ALA A 227 1.67 -17.84 -4.17
CA ALA A 227 3.07 -18.24 -4.13
C ALA A 227 3.86 -17.61 -2.95
N VAL A 228 3.41 -16.45 -2.46
CA VAL A 228 4.08 -15.66 -1.41
C VAL A 228 3.19 -15.39 -0.20
N LEU A 229 2.05 -16.08 -0.10
CA LEU A 229 1.09 -15.91 1.00
C LEU A 229 1.73 -16.14 2.37
N ASP A 230 2.59 -17.16 2.49
CA ASP A 230 3.30 -17.46 3.75
C ASP A 230 4.25 -16.30 4.15
N ARG A 231 4.82 -15.59 3.16
CA ARG A 231 5.68 -14.41 3.35
C ARG A 231 4.88 -13.18 3.78
N LYS A 232 3.68 -12.97 3.20
CA LYS A 232 2.71 -11.97 3.68
C LYS A 232 2.34 -12.22 5.14
N GLU A 233 2.04 -13.47 5.50
CA GLU A 233 1.71 -13.84 6.89
C GLU A 233 2.86 -13.60 7.87
N GLN A 234 4.10 -13.84 7.46
CA GLN A 234 5.28 -13.54 8.27
C GLN A 234 5.46 -12.03 8.45
N ALA A 235 5.26 -11.22 7.41
CA ALA A 235 5.34 -9.77 7.51
C ALA A 235 4.25 -9.19 8.43
N MET A 236 2.99 -9.63 8.27
CA MET A 236 1.91 -9.26 9.19
C MET A 236 2.20 -9.68 10.64
N ALA A 237 2.91 -10.79 10.85
CA ALA A 237 3.27 -11.24 12.20
C ALA A 237 4.34 -10.37 12.87
N CYS A 238 5.07 -9.52 12.13
CA CYS A 238 5.96 -8.52 12.72
C CYS A 238 5.17 -7.45 13.48
N HIS A 239 3.97 -7.08 13.01
CA HIS A 239 3.10 -6.05 13.60
C HIS A 239 2.33 -6.55 14.82
N ARG A 240 3.05 -7.11 15.80
CA ARG A 240 2.46 -7.74 16.99
C ARG A 240 1.60 -6.74 17.78
N SER A 241 2.02 -5.49 17.85
CA SER A 241 1.29 -4.42 18.53
C SER A 241 -0.06 -4.13 17.89
N GLN A 242 -0.25 -4.40 16.60
CA GLN A 242 -1.48 -4.11 15.85
C GLN A 242 -2.29 -5.37 15.51
N GLY A 243 -2.14 -6.44 16.30
CA GLY A 243 -2.88 -7.69 16.07
C GLY A 243 -2.27 -8.58 14.98
N GLY A 244 -0.98 -8.38 14.68
CA GLY A 244 -0.17 -9.25 13.85
C GLY A 244 -0.35 -10.73 14.24
N GLY A 245 -0.68 -11.55 13.25
CA GLY A 245 -0.97 -12.97 13.45
C GLY A 245 -2.45 -13.36 13.58
N TRP A 246 -3.40 -12.42 13.52
CA TRP A 246 -4.85 -12.75 13.55
C TRP A 246 -5.25 -13.80 12.50
N MET A 247 -4.69 -13.75 11.28
CA MET A 247 -4.95 -14.76 10.24
C MET A 247 -4.50 -16.17 10.64
N ARG A 248 -3.43 -16.28 11.43
CA ARG A 248 -2.94 -17.58 11.95
C ARG A 248 -3.80 -18.10 13.09
N SER A 249 -4.51 -17.22 13.81
CA SER A 249 -5.40 -17.61 14.91
C SER A 249 -6.57 -18.50 14.46
N PHE A 250 -7.03 -18.38 13.21
CA PHE A 250 -8.14 -19.20 12.70
C PHE A 250 -7.78 -20.68 12.45
N ARG A 251 -6.48 -21.07 12.55
CA ARG A 251 -6.00 -22.45 12.32
C ARG A 251 -6.56 -23.12 11.05
N LEU A 252 -6.81 -22.35 9.99
CA LEU A 252 -7.40 -22.89 8.75
C LEU A 252 -6.37 -23.74 7.99
N PRO A 253 -6.80 -24.87 7.38
CA PRO A 253 -5.93 -25.66 6.50
C PRO A 253 -5.34 -24.82 5.36
N ARG A 254 -4.11 -25.12 4.95
CA ARG A 254 -3.36 -24.32 3.95
C ARG A 254 -4.13 -24.08 2.64
N PHE A 255 -4.83 -25.10 2.14
CA PHE A 255 -5.61 -24.98 0.91
C PHE A 255 -6.75 -23.95 1.04
N LEU A 256 -7.39 -23.88 2.21
CA LEU A 256 -8.50 -22.97 2.47
C LEU A 256 -8.00 -21.52 2.60
N ARG A 257 -6.89 -21.31 3.31
CA ARG A 257 -6.22 -19.99 3.37
C ARG A 257 -5.86 -19.47 1.97
N ARG A 258 -5.27 -20.33 1.13
CA ARG A 258 -4.92 -19.98 -0.27
C ARG A 258 -6.14 -19.62 -1.12
N ARG A 259 -7.32 -20.13 -0.78
CA ARG A 259 -8.56 -19.80 -1.48
C ARG A 259 -9.16 -18.48 -1.00
N LEU A 260 -9.13 -18.23 0.31
CA LEU A 260 -9.72 -17.03 0.92
C LEU A 260 -8.83 -15.78 0.76
N TRP A 261 -7.52 -15.94 0.92
CA TRP A 261 -6.53 -14.85 0.98
C TRP A 261 -5.49 -14.94 -0.13
N GLY A 262 -5.76 -15.72 -1.17
CA GLY A 262 -4.81 -15.92 -2.29
C GLY A 262 -4.70 -14.75 -3.26
N PHE A 263 -5.53 -13.72 -3.11
CA PHE A 263 -5.59 -12.60 -4.04
C PHE A 263 -5.60 -11.27 -3.32
N GLU A 264 -4.91 -10.30 -3.91
CA GLU A 264 -5.01 -8.89 -3.56
C GLU A 264 -5.57 -8.12 -4.75
N THR A 265 -6.36 -7.09 -4.46
CA THR A 265 -7.16 -6.37 -5.44
C THR A 265 -6.81 -4.90 -5.45
N PHE A 266 -6.84 -4.32 -6.65
CA PHE A 266 -6.53 -2.91 -6.86
C PHE A 266 -7.53 -2.29 -7.84
N HIS A 267 -7.57 -0.96 -7.80
CA HIS A 267 -8.20 -0.13 -8.80
C HIS A 267 -7.13 0.64 -9.59
N ARG A 268 -7.04 0.44 -10.91
CA ARG A 268 -6.17 1.19 -11.82
C ARG A 268 -6.73 2.60 -12.04
N ALA A 269 -6.10 3.58 -11.41
CA ALA A 269 -6.46 4.99 -11.55
C ALA A 269 -5.82 5.61 -12.80
N ILE A 270 -4.55 5.30 -13.07
CA ILE A 270 -3.81 5.79 -14.24
C ILE A 270 -3.12 4.62 -14.95
N PRO A 271 -3.29 4.47 -16.28
CA PRO A 271 -4.38 5.09 -17.06
C PRO A 271 -5.75 4.62 -16.54
N PRO A 272 -6.80 5.46 -16.60
CA PRO A 272 -8.10 5.10 -16.05
C PRO A 272 -8.64 3.83 -16.72
N PHE A 273 -9.11 2.89 -15.90
CA PHE A 273 -9.72 1.67 -16.39
C PHE A 273 -11.02 1.95 -17.14
N ARG A 274 -11.16 1.40 -18.35
CA ARG A 274 -12.37 1.59 -19.16
C ARG A 274 -13.36 0.43 -18.95
N PRO A 275 -14.67 0.71 -18.91
CA PRO A 275 -15.69 -0.34 -18.87
C PRO A 275 -15.50 -1.35 -20.00
N GLY A 276 -15.51 -2.64 -19.66
CA GLY A 276 -15.33 -3.74 -20.62
C GLY A 276 -13.89 -4.22 -20.78
N GLU A 277 -12.88 -3.52 -20.23
CA GLU A 277 -11.52 -4.06 -20.15
C GLU A 277 -11.49 -5.33 -19.29
N PRO A 278 -10.63 -6.32 -19.61
CA PRO A 278 -10.43 -7.46 -18.74
C PRO A 278 -9.73 -7.04 -17.44
N ILE A 279 -10.07 -7.71 -16.34
CA ILE A 279 -9.36 -7.52 -15.06
C ILE A 279 -7.89 -7.87 -15.25
N GLU A 280 -7.01 -6.94 -14.93
CA GLU A 280 -5.56 -7.12 -15.02
C GLU A 280 -5.07 -8.15 -13.99
N ARG A 281 -3.99 -8.86 -14.33
CA ARG A 281 -3.37 -9.86 -13.45
C ARG A 281 -1.97 -9.47 -12.98
N GLU A 282 -1.46 -8.36 -13.51
CA GLU A 282 -0.15 -7.78 -13.21
C GLU A 282 -0.33 -6.25 -13.12
N LEU A 283 0.50 -5.59 -12.31
CA LEU A 283 0.56 -4.14 -12.16
C LEU A 283 1.47 -3.53 -13.22
N PHE A 284 2.55 -4.24 -13.55
CA PHE A 284 3.46 -3.86 -14.62
C PHE A 284 2.90 -4.42 -15.93
N PRO A 285 2.88 -3.62 -17.01
CA PRO A 285 2.59 -4.17 -18.32
C PRO A 285 3.62 -5.25 -18.65
N GLU A 286 3.21 -6.31 -19.36
CA GLU A 286 4.16 -7.23 -19.96
C GLU A 286 5.12 -6.40 -20.82
N GLN A 287 6.41 -6.41 -20.47
CA GLN A 287 7.42 -5.88 -21.37
C GLN A 287 7.30 -6.73 -22.62
N ALA A 288 6.88 -6.14 -23.75
CA ALA A 288 6.93 -6.78 -25.04
C ALA A 288 8.34 -7.36 -25.15
N SER A 289 8.44 -8.70 -25.14
CA SER A 289 9.72 -9.38 -25.09
C SER A 289 10.56 -8.82 -26.23
N SER A 290 11.64 -8.11 -25.91
CA SER A 290 12.69 -7.84 -26.86
C SER A 290 13.40 -9.17 -27.14
N SER A 291 12.71 -10.02 -27.90
CA SER A 291 13.33 -11.14 -28.57
C SER A 291 14.36 -10.53 -29.51
N PRO A 292 15.67 -10.77 -29.33
CA PRO A 292 16.63 -10.32 -30.31
C PRO A 292 16.30 -11.10 -31.58
N ALA A 293 15.82 -10.39 -32.60
CA ALA A 293 15.67 -10.92 -33.93
C ALA A 293 17.00 -11.58 -34.31
N LEU A 294 17.01 -12.91 -34.33
CA LEU A 294 18.10 -13.70 -34.86
C LEU A 294 18.24 -13.31 -36.33
N PHE A 295 19.20 -12.44 -36.61
CA PHE A 295 19.74 -12.21 -37.94
C PHE A 295 20.36 -13.55 -38.40
N THR A 296 19.56 -14.40 -39.02
CA THR A 296 20.09 -15.47 -39.87
C THR A 296 20.63 -14.81 -41.12
N ARG A 297 21.95 -14.62 -41.13
CA ARG A 297 22.74 -14.24 -42.30
C ARG A 297 22.38 -15.14 -43.48
N SER A 298 21.98 -14.52 -44.58
CA SER A 298 22.02 -15.10 -45.91
C SER A 298 23.46 -15.52 -46.23
N ARG A 299 23.67 -16.79 -46.58
CA ARG A 299 24.89 -17.22 -47.26
C ARG A 299 24.77 -16.90 -48.75
N PRO A 300 25.78 -16.30 -49.40
CA PRO A 300 25.82 -16.24 -50.85
C PRO A 300 26.42 -17.54 -51.42
N ARG A 301 25.74 -18.03 -52.46
CA ARG A 301 26.12 -18.98 -53.54
C ARG A 301 26.94 -20.22 -53.16
#